data_AF-A0A5K1FZL0-F1
#
_entry.id   AF-A0A5K1FZL0-F1
#
_cell.length_a   1.000
_cell.length_b   1.000
_cell.length_c   1.000
_cell.angle_alpha   90.00
_cell.angle_beta   90.00
_cell.angle_gamma   90.00
#
_symmetry.space_group_name_H-M   'P 1'
#
loop_
_entity.id
_entity.type
_entity.pdbx_description
1 polymer ?
#
loop_
_entity_poly.entity_id
_entity_poly.type
_entity_poly.pdbx_seq_one_letter_code
_entity_poly.pdbx_strand_id
1 'polypeptide(L)' 'VNCADSSVGDAKVRGISGGEKKRLSLACELIASPSIIFADEPTT' A
#
# COMPACT_ATOMS: atom_id res chain seq x y z
N VAL A 1 8.14 -6.02 -14.59
CA VAL A 1 7.60 -4.70 -14.22
C VAL A 1 7.77 -4.57 -12.72
N ASN A 2 8.41 -3.52 -12.22
CA ASN A 2 8.52 -3.32 -10.77
C ASN A 2 7.18 -2.82 -10.21
N CYS A 3 6.98 -2.96 -8.90
CA CYS A 3 5.80 -2.44 -8.22
C CYS A 3 5.60 -0.94 -8.48
N ALA A 4 6.70 -0.17 -8.50
CA ALA A 4 6.67 1.28 -8.72
C ALA A 4 6.12 1.68 -10.10
N ASP A 5 6.25 0.80 -11.10
CA ASP A 5 5.82 1.06 -12.48
C ASP A 5 4.43 0.45 -12.78
N SER A 6 3.78 -0.13 -11.77
CA SER A 6 2.51 -0.86 -11.91
C SER A 6 1.35 -0.06 -11.36
N SER A 7 0.23 0.00 -12.09
CA SER A 7 -0.99 0.66 -11.60
C SER A 7 -1.58 -0.07 -10.38
N VAL A 8 -2.17 0.70 -9.46
CA VAL A 8 -2.99 0.14 -8.38
C VAL A 8 -4.28 -0.37 -9.01
N GLY A 9 -4.42 -1.70 -9.08
CA GLY A 9 -5.62 -2.34 -9.64
C GLY A 9 -6.80 -2.33 -8.66
N ASP A 10 -7.98 -2.63 -9.17
CA ASP A 10 -9.23 -2.70 -8.41
C ASP A 10 -9.80 -4.15 -8.40
N ALA A 11 -11.10 -4.30 -8.19
CA ALA A 11 -11.77 -5.61 -8.19
C ALA A 11 -11.94 -6.22 -9.59
N LYS A 12 -11.86 -5.41 -10.66
CA LYS A 12 -12.08 -5.82 -12.05
C LYS A 12 -10.77 -5.90 -12.84
N VAL A 13 -9.78 -5.08 -12.49
CA VAL A 13 -8.49 -4.97 -13.15
C VAL A 13 -7.38 -5.30 -12.17
N ARG A 14 -6.58 -6.32 -12.50
CA ARG A 14 -5.39 -6.68 -11.70
C ARG A 14 -4.34 -5.58 -11.81
N GLY A 15 -3.73 -5.24 -10.67
CA GLY A 15 -2.56 -4.38 -10.58
C GLY A 15 -1.53 -4.99 -9.65
N ILE A 16 -0.96 -4.17 -8.76
CA ILE A 16 -0.08 -4.63 -7.69
C ILE A 16 -0.73 -5.74 -6.81
N SER A 17 0.10 -6.59 -6.23
CA SER A 17 -0.29 -7.70 -5.34
C SER A 17 -0.95 -7.21 -4.04
N GLY A 18 -1.61 -8.11 -3.32
CA GLY A 18 -2.26 -7.76 -2.04
C GLY A 18 -1.29 -7.21 -0.99
N GLY A 19 -0.11 -7.83 -0.85
CA GLY A 19 0.92 -7.34 0.08
C GLY A 19 1.48 -5.97 -0.31
N GLU A 20 1.59 -5.69 -1.62
CA GLU A 20 1.96 -4.36 -2.11
C GLU A 20 0.86 -3.34 -1.85
N LYS A 21 -0.43 -3.70 -2.02
CA LYS A 21 -1.55 -2.82 -1.62
C LYS A 21 -1.51 -2.50 -0.13
N LYS A 22 -1.25 -3.48 0.74
CA LYS A 22 -1.16 -3.27 2.20
C LYS A 22 -0.06 -2.28 2.57
N ARG A 23 1.14 -2.46 1.99
CA ARG A 23 2.27 -1.52 2.19
C ARG A 23 2.00 -0.15 1.59
N LEU A 24 1.34 -0.06 0.43
CA LEU A 24 0.96 1.21 -0.18
C LEU A 24 -0.03 1.98 0.70
N SER A 25 -1.04 1.30 1.27
CA SER A 25 -1.97 1.95 2.21
C SER A 25 -1.24 2.53 3.42
N LEU A 26 -0.29 1.80 4.00
CA LEU A 26 0.54 2.32 5.10
C LEU A 26 1.40 3.52 4.63
N ALA A 27 1.98 3.45 3.43
CA ALA A 27 2.76 4.54 2.86
C ALA A 27 1.93 5.82 2.66
N CYS A 28 0.65 5.70 2.26
CA CYS A 28 -0.25 6.84 2.14
C CYS A 28 -0.44 7.58 3.47
N GLU A 29 -0.57 6.85 4.59
CA GLU A 29 -0.67 7.46 5.92
C GLU A 29 0.65 8.12 6.35
N LEU A 30 1.79 7.48 6.05
CA LEU A 30 3.13 8.00 6.37
C LEU A 30 3.46 9.31 5.64
N ILE A 31 2.91 9.54 4.44
CA ILE A 31 3.15 10.78 3.66
C ILE A 31 2.69 12.02 4.43
N ALA A 32 1.65 11.92 5.25
CA ALA A 32 1.18 13.02 6.09
C ALA A 32 2.16 13.39 7.21
N SER A 33 3.27 12.65 7.36
CA SER A 33 4.24 12.78 8.46
C SER A 33 3.57 12.85 9.85
N PRO A 34 2.65 11.91 10.16
CA PRO A 34 1.98 11.92 11.46
C PRO A 34 2.97 11.62 12.58
N SER A 35 2.73 12.20 13.76
CA SER A 35 3.57 11.94 14.95
C SER A 35 3.37 10.55 15.54
N ILE A 36 2.19 9.95 15.34
CA ILE A 36 1.80 8.62 15.82
C ILE A 36 0.96 7.94 14.74
N ILE A 37 1.21 6.65 14.49
CA ILE A 37 0.40 5.80 13.62
C ILE A 37 -0.06 4.58 14.42
N PHE A 38 -1.34 4.27 14.32
CA PHE A 38 -1.89 2.98 14.73
C PHE A 38 -1.98 2.08 13.51
N ALA A 39 -1.26 0.96 13.53
CA ALA A 39 -1.28 -0.01 12.45
C ALA A 39 -1.41 -1.41 13.04
N ASP A 40 -2.35 -2.20 12.51
CA ASP A 40 -2.55 -3.59 12.89
C ASP A 40 -1.93 -4.52 11.85
N GLU A 41 -1.03 -5.40 12.29
CA GLU A 41 -0.23 -6.30 11.46
C GLU A 41 0.32 -5.71 10.13
N PRO A 42 1.07 -4.60 10.14
CA PRO A 42 1.49 -3.89 8.92
C PRO A 42 2.47 -4.68 8.03
N THR A 43 3.05 -5.75 8.55
CA THR A 43 4.10 -6.55 7.89
C THR A 43 3.67 -7.94 7.43
N THR A 44 2.50 -8.42 7.89
CA THR A 44 1.92 -9.74 7.54
C THR A 44 1.06 -9.62 6.30
#